data_AF-A0AAN7VA20-F1
#
_entry.id   AF-A0AAN7VA20-F1
#
_cell.length_a   1.000
_cell.length_b   1.000
_cell.length_c   1.000
_cell.angle_alpha   90.00
_cell.angle_beta   90.00
_cell.angle_gamma   90.00
#
_symmetry.space_group_name_H-M   'P 1'
#
loop_
_entity.id
_entity.type
_entity.pdbx_description
1 polymer ?
#
loop_
_entity_poly.entity_id
_entity_poly.type
_entity_poly.pdbx_seq_one_letter_code
_entity_poly.pdbx_strand_id
1 'polypeptide(L)'
;MEKKMVKFCIAKYVMLRLELKKSFLWINKRKAQKELQRIQGEKQVVQQTLLGQACSSGSPFFRELCEALISADILLTKVNNPKFREFLEKHTAKAIPDSSTLRKNYVEKCYNKTVQEIRAKVNGKNFG
;
A
#
# COMPACT_ATOMS: atom_id res chain seq x y z
N MET A 1 16.83 -26.18 -18.59
CA MET A 1 15.55 -26.02 -17.84
C MET A 1 15.32 -24.58 -17.37
N GLU A 2 16.37 -23.86 -17.01
CA GLU A 2 16.35 -22.47 -16.51
C GLU A 2 15.65 -21.43 -17.41
N LYS A 3 15.87 -21.47 -18.73
CA LYS A 3 15.24 -20.55 -19.69
C LYS A 3 13.71 -20.67 -19.77
N LYS A 4 13.13 -21.84 -19.46
CA LYS A 4 11.67 -22.05 -19.41
C LYS A 4 11.07 -21.45 -18.14
N MET A 5 11.80 -21.52 -17.03
CA MET A 5 11.39 -20.96 -15.74
C MET A 5 11.38 -19.43 -15.76
N VAL A 6 12.41 -18.81 -16.36
CA VAL A 6 12.46 -17.34 -16.54
C VAL A 6 11.29 -16.85 -17.40
N LYS A 7 10.97 -17.54 -18.50
CA LYS A 7 9.80 -17.21 -19.33
C LYS A 7 8.48 -17.33 -18.58
N PHE A 8 8.33 -18.36 -17.75
CA PHE A 8 7.15 -18.54 -16.90
C PHE A 8 6.99 -17.43 -15.85
N CYS A 9 8.09 -17.01 -15.21
CA CYS A 9 8.09 -15.90 -14.25
C CYS A 9 7.74 -14.57 -14.93
N ILE A 10 8.31 -14.28 -16.11
CA ILE A 10 8.00 -13.07 -16.88
C ILE A 10 6.52 -13.08 -17.29
N ALA A 11 6.01 -14.21 -17.78
CA ALA A 11 4.60 -14.33 -18.14
C ALA A 11 3.67 -14.10 -16.94
N LYS A 12 4.00 -14.68 -15.78
CA LYS A 12 3.24 -14.49 -14.54
C LYS A 12 3.28 -13.03 -14.05
N TYR A 13 4.43 -12.36 -14.16
CA TYR A 13 4.58 -10.94 -13.84
C TYR A 13 3.78 -10.04 -14.80
N VAL A 14 3.82 -10.30 -16.11
CA VAL A 14 3.05 -9.55 -17.10
C VAL A 14 1.54 -9.74 -16.90
N MET A 15 1.09 -10.97 -16.66
CA MET A 15 -0.32 -11.26 -16.36
C MET A 15 -0.78 -10.58 -15.07
N LEU A 16 0.05 -10.61 -14.01
CA LEU A 16 -0.21 -9.89 -12.77
C LEU A 16 -0.29 -8.37 -13.00
N ARG A 17 0.59 -7.79 -13.82
CA ARG A 17 0.56 -6.36 -14.18
C ARG A 17 -0.67 -5.98 -14.98
N LEU A 18 -1.15 -6.84 -15.89
CA LEU A 18 -2.38 -6.60 -16.65
C LEU A 18 -3.62 -6.67 -15.75
N GLU A 19 -3.69 -7.62 -14.83
CA GLU A 19 -4.78 -7.70 -13.85
C GLU A 19 -4.78 -6.51 -12.87
N LEU A 20 -3.60 -6.04 -12.44
CA LEU A 20 -3.48 -4.84 -11.62
C LEU A 20 -3.97 -3.59 -12.35
N LYS A 21 -3.64 -3.44 -13.66
CA LYS A 21 -4.15 -2.34 -14.49
C LYS A 21 -5.68 -2.38 -14.64
N LYS A 22 -6.25 -3.57 -14.88
CA LYS A 22 -7.71 -3.76 -14.92
C LYS A 22 -8.37 -3.42 -13.57
N SER A 23 -7.75 -3.85 -12.46
CA SER A 23 -8.19 -3.54 -11.10
C SER A 23 -8.15 -2.03 -10.81
N PHE A 24 -7.11 -1.32 -11.26
CA PHE A 24 -6.99 0.13 -11.12
C PHE A 24 -8.09 0.88 -11.88
N LEU A 25 -8.33 0.48 -13.14
CA LEU A 25 -9.39 1.06 -13.96
C LEU A 25 -10.77 0.85 -13.32
N TRP A 26 -11.04 -0.34 -12.78
CA TRP A 26 -12.28 -0.65 -12.06
C TRP A 26 -12.44 0.19 -10.78
N ILE A 27 -11.38 0.36 -9.98
CA ILE A 27 -11.39 1.20 -8.77
C ILE A 27 -11.70 2.65 -9.12
N ASN A 28 -11.06 3.20 -10.17
CA ASN A 28 -11.30 4.58 -10.60
C ASN A 28 -12.71 4.79 -11.12
N LYS A 29 -13.24 3.85 -11.93
CA LYS A 29 -14.62 3.89 -12.41
C LYS A 29 -15.63 3.90 -11.25
N ARG A 30 -15.42 3.05 -10.24
CA ARG A 30 -16.27 2.99 -9.04
C ARG A 30 -16.19 4.24 -8.17
N LYS A 31 -15.02 4.88 -8.07
CA LYS A 31 -14.85 6.17 -7.36
C LYS A 31 -15.59 7.30 -8.08
N ALA A 32 -15.45 7.41 -9.41
CA ALA A 32 -16.19 8.39 -10.20
C ALA A 32 -17.71 8.21 -10.07
N GLN A 33 -18.18 6.97 -10.07
CA GLN A 33 -19.61 6.64 -9.91
C GLN A 33 -20.14 6.98 -8.50
N LYS A 34 -19.32 6.79 -7.45
CA LYS A 34 -19.65 7.23 -6.08
C LYS A 34 -19.65 8.75 -5.93
N GLU A 35 -18.74 9.46 -6.58
CA GLU A 35 -18.74 10.93 -6.55
C GLU A 35 -19.98 11.49 -7.25
N LEU A 36 -20.38 10.90 -8.38
CA LEU A 36 -21.63 11.25 -9.07
C LEU A 36 -22.87 11.02 -8.19
N GLN A 37 -22.90 9.92 -7.43
CA GLN A 37 -23.96 9.65 -6.44
C GLN A 37 -23.93 10.62 -5.25
N ARG A 38 -22.75 11.12 -4.86
CA ARG A 38 -22.58 12.08 -3.75
C ARG A 38 -23.03 13.48 -4.13
N ILE A 39 -22.77 13.90 -5.37
CA ILE A 39 -23.26 15.16 -5.96
C ILE A 39 -24.80 15.13 -6.09
N GLN A 40 -25.39 13.95 -6.32
CA GLN A 40 -26.85 13.77 -6.38
C GLN A 40 -27.50 13.57 -4.99
N GLY A 41 -26.71 13.38 -3.93
CA GLY A 41 -27.16 12.98 -2.60
C GLY A 41 -26.67 13.91 -1.49
N GLU A 42 -26.87 15.23 -1.63
CA GLU A 42 -26.75 16.15 -0.51
C GLU A 42 -27.92 15.97 0.46
N LYS A 43 -27.80 15.04 1.41
CA LYS A 43 -28.34 15.16 2.78
C LYS A 43 -27.86 14.00 3.65
N GLN A 44 -27.43 14.35 4.86
CA GLN A 44 -27.07 13.53 6.04
C GLN A 44 -25.56 13.31 6.26
N VAL A 45 -25.00 14.26 7.02
CA VAL A 45 -23.78 14.13 7.82
C VAL A 45 -24.06 13.19 8.98
N VAL A 46 -23.35 12.07 9.08
CA VAL A 46 -23.32 11.26 10.31
C VAL A 46 -21.86 11.13 10.76
N GLN A 47 -21.58 11.77 11.90
CA GLN A 47 -20.33 11.66 12.65
C GLN A 47 -20.05 10.19 12.99
N GLN A 48 -18.83 9.73 12.69
CA GLN A 48 -18.38 8.39 13.04
C GLN A 48 -17.58 8.44 14.35
N THR A 49 -18.09 7.75 15.37
CA THR A 49 -17.53 7.66 16.72
C THR A 49 -16.16 6.98 16.73
N LEU A 50 -15.22 7.62 17.43
CA LEU A 50 -13.81 7.24 17.59
C LEU A 50 -13.66 6.11 18.62
N LEU A 51 -13.35 4.87 18.19
CA LEU A 51 -12.72 3.85 19.03
C LEU A 51 -11.24 3.78 18.67
N GLY A 52 -10.44 4.60 19.36
CA GLY A 52 -8.99 4.60 19.24
C GLY A 52 -8.37 3.44 20.02
N GLN A 53 -8.36 2.23 19.44
CA GLN A 53 -7.28 1.30 19.76
C GLN A 53 -6.05 1.77 19.01
N ALA A 54 -5.20 2.53 19.71
CA ALA A 54 -3.88 2.90 19.20
C ALA A 54 -3.09 1.61 18.97
N CYS A 55 -3.01 1.18 17.70
CA CYS A 55 -1.98 0.24 17.27
C CYS A 55 -0.66 0.89 17.63
N SER A 56 0.03 0.33 18.62
CA SER A 56 1.25 0.86 19.23
C SER A 56 2.13 1.57 18.20
N SER A 57 2.20 2.88 18.38
CA SER A 57 3.06 3.80 17.66
C SER A 57 4.50 3.28 17.69
N GLY A 58 4.96 2.67 16.59
CA GLY A 58 6.39 2.38 16.40
C GLY A 58 6.80 0.91 16.22
N SER A 59 5.89 -0.05 16.04
CA SER A 59 6.30 -1.42 15.74
C SER A 59 7.20 -1.46 14.47
N PRO A 60 8.45 -1.96 14.56
CA PRO A 60 9.38 -2.00 13.43
C PRO A 60 8.82 -2.83 12.28
N PHE A 61 8.05 -3.87 12.60
CA PHE A 61 7.36 -4.72 11.64
C PHE A 61 6.39 -3.94 10.73
N PHE A 62 5.57 -3.03 11.27
CA PHE A 62 4.60 -2.31 10.41
C PHE A 62 5.29 -1.28 9.51
N ARG A 63 6.43 -0.73 9.96
CA ARG A 63 7.29 0.11 9.13
C ARG A 63 7.89 -0.71 7.98
N GLU A 64 8.47 -1.87 8.28
CA GLU A 64 9.07 -2.77 7.28
C GLU A 64 8.03 -3.31 6.29
N LEU A 65 6.83 -3.66 6.77
CA LEU A 65 5.72 -4.05 5.90
C LEU A 65 5.32 -2.90 4.96
N CYS A 66 5.22 -1.68 5.47
CA CYS A 66 4.88 -0.51 4.66
C CYS A 66 5.97 -0.22 3.61
N GLU A 67 7.24 -0.29 4.00
CA GLU A 67 8.39 -0.14 3.13
C GLU A 67 8.39 -1.20 2.03
N ALA A 68 8.24 -2.49 2.37
CA ALA A 68 8.19 -3.58 1.40
C ALA A 68 7.07 -3.42 0.37
N LEU A 69 5.87 -2.99 0.79
CA LEU A 69 4.75 -2.73 -0.11
C LEU A 69 5.04 -1.57 -1.07
N ILE A 70 5.60 -0.47 -0.56
CA ILE A 70 5.95 0.71 -1.38
C ILE A 70 7.07 0.35 -2.38
N SER A 71 8.12 -0.32 -1.92
CA SER A 71 9.24 -0.75 -2.76
C SER A 71 8.81 -1.75 -3.84
N ALA A 72 7.77 -2.56 -3.59
CA ALA A 72 7.20 -3.48 -4.56
C ALA A 72 6.16 -2.85 -5.49
N ASP A 73 5.93 -1.53 -5.43
CA ASP A 73 4.88 -0.82 -6.19
C ASP A 73 3.47 -1.37 -5.90
N ILE A 74 3.26 -1.86 -4.66
CA ILE A 74 1.97 -2.39 -4.18
C ILE A 74 1.27 -1.29 -3.39
N LEU A 75 0.12 -0.85 -3.89
CA LEU A 75 -0.71 0.12 -3.19
C LEU A 75 -1.11 -0.40 -1.79
N LEU A 76 -0.90 0.43 -0.75
CA LEU A 76 -1.28 0.11 0.63
C LEU A 76 -2.77 -0.25 0.79
N THR A 77 -3.63 0.19 -0.14
CA THR A 77 -5.06 -0.19 -0.16
C THR A 77 -5.27 -1.69 -0.31
N LYS A 78 -4.29 -2.44 -0.83
CA LYS A 78 -4.36 -3.89 -0.97
C LYS A 78 -4.34 -4.62 0.37
N VAL A 79 -3.80 -4.00 1.43
CA VAL A 79 -3.85 -4.52 2.82
C VAL A 79 -5.27 -4.66 3.34
N ASN A 80 -6.23 -3.88 2.81
CA ASN A 80 -7.64 -4.00 3.19
C ASN A 80 -8.36 -5.15 2.47
N ASN A 81 -7.71 -5.87 1.55
CA ASN A 81 -8.29 -7.07 0.97
C ASN A 81 -8.36 -8.16 2.06
N PRO A 82 -9.54 -8.73 2.36
CA PRO A 82 -9.69 -9.68 3.46
C PRO A 82 -8.77 -10.91 3.35
N LYS A 83 -8.56 -11.45 2.14
CA LYS A 83 -7.70 -12.63 1.93
C LYS A 83 -6.22 -12.33 2.10
N PHE A 84 -5.78 -11.18 1.60
CA PHE A 84 -4.40 -10.74 1.82
C PHE A 84 -4.13 -10.42 3.29
N ARG A 85 -5.10 -9.77 3.95
CA ARG A 85 -5.06 -9.49 5.38
C ARG A 85 -5.01 -10.76 6.22
N GLU A 86 -5.93 -11.70 5.98
CA GLU A 86 -5.99 -13.00 6.65
C GLU A 86 -4.67 -13.77 6.50
N PHE A 87 -4.08 -13.76 5.29
CA PHE A 87 -2.76 -14.34 5.05
C PHE A 87 -1.67 -13.70 5.92
N LEU A 88 -1.60 -12.37 5.94
CA LEU A 88 -0.60 -11.65 6.74
C LEU A 88 -0.81 -11.89 8.24
N GLU A 89 -2.04 -11.80 8.74
CA GLU A 89 -2.37 -12.03 10.16
C GLU A 89 -2.01 -13.46 10.57
N LYS A 90 -2.36 -14.45 9.73
CA LYS A 90 -2.03 -15.88 9.96
C LYS A 90 -0.53 -16.13 10.06
N HIS A 91 0.26 -15.58 9.15
CA HIS A 91 1.69 -15.87 9.06
C HIS A 91 2.56 -14.99 9.96
N THR A 92 2.01 -13.90 10.51
CA THR A 92 2.77 -12.97 11.36
C THR A 92 2.28 -12.94 12.81
N ALA A 93 1.14 -13.58 13.10
CA ALA A 93 0.46 -13.54 14.40
C ALA A 93 0.22 -12.12 14.92
N LYS A 94 0.10 -11.14 14.01
CA LYS A 94 -0.11 -9.72 14.32
C LYS A 94 -1.38 -9.23 13.66
N ALA A 95 -2.16 -8.43 14.38
CA ALA A 95 -3.30 -7.72 13.81
C ALA A 95 -2.81 -6.67 12.81
N ILE A 96 -3.24 -6.76 11.56
CA ILE A 96 -2.74 -5.88 10.51
C ILE A 96 -3.52 -4.56 10.50
N PRO A 97 -2.88 -3.39 10.62
CA PRO A 97 -3.58 -2.11 10.57
C PRO A 97 -4.18 -1.87 9.18
N ASP A 98 -5.28 -1.11 9.12
CA ASP A 98 -5.88 -0.74 7.85
C ASP A 98 -4.98 0.22 7.05
N SER A 99 -5.27 0.36 5.75
CA SER A 99 -4.48 1.20 4.85
C SER A 99 -4.39 2.67 5.31
N SER A 100 -5.40 3.19 5.99
CA SER A 100 -5.43 4.58 6.47
C SER A 100 -4.47 4.75 7.65
N THR A 101 -4.47 3.79 8.59
CA THR A 101 -3.52 3.74 9.69
C THR A 101 -2.09 3.59 9.19
N LEU A 102 -1.85 2.73 8.20
CA LEU A 102 -0.51 2.60 7.59
C LEU A 102 -0.04 3.93 6.96
N ARG A 103 -0.94 4.59 6.22
CA ARG A 103 -0.65 5.87 5.57
C ARG A 103 -0.28 6.95 6.58
N LYS A 104 -1.07 7.12 7.64
CA LYS A 104 -0.86 8.17 8.64
C LYS A 104 0.42 7.95 9.46
N ASN A 105 0.78 6.71 9.78
CA ASN A 105 1.84 6.43 10.75
C ASN A 105 3.22 6.15 10.13
N TYR A 106 3.28 5.69 8.87
CA TYR A 106 4.51 5.12 8.31
C TYR A 106 4.91 5.69 6.94
N VAL A 107 3.99 6.22 6.13
CA VAL A 107 4.33 6.70 4.77
C VAL A 107 5.30 7.88 4.81
N GLU A 108 5.04 8.87 5.66
CA GLU A 108 5.94 10.03 5.82
C GLU A 108 7.34 9.60 6.27
N LYS A 109 7.41 8.64 7.20
CA LYS A 109 8.68 8.09 7.70
C LYS A 109 9.46 7.39 6.58
N CYS A 110 8.78 6.59 5.75
CA CYS A 110 9.40 5.92 4.61
C CYS A 110 9.91 6.94 3.59
N TYR A 111 9.12 7.97 3.27
CA TYR A 111 9.52 9.03 2.36
C TYR A 111 10.76 9.77 2.87
N ASN A 112 10.74 10.22 4.13
CA ASN A 112 11.85 10.96 4.73
C ASN A 112 13.13 10.13 4.77
N LYS A 113 13.03 8.83 5.10
CA LYS A 113 14.15 7.88 5.04
C LYS A 113 14.74 7.83 3.62
N THR A 114 13.91 7.60 2.60
CA THR A 114 14.37 7.53 1.21
C THR A 114 15.03 8.85 0.74
N VAL A 115 14.44 10.00 1.09
CA VAL A 115 15.01 11.31 0.77
C VAL A 115 16.36 11.51 1.46
N GLN A 116 16.50 11.12 2.72
CA GLN A 116 17.76 11.17 3.45
C GLN A 116 18.82 10.26 2.81
N GLU A 117 18.47 9.04 2.42
CA GLU A 117 19.36 8.12 1.72
C GLU A 117 19.83 8.67 0.37
N ILE A 118 18.93 9.29 -0.39
CA ILE A 118 19.27 9.97 -1.65
C ILE A 118 20.24 11.12 -1.38
N ARG A 119 19.94 11.99 -0.41
CA ARG A 119 20.81 13.11 -0.03
C ARG A 119 22.19 12.65 0.42
N ALA A 120 22.26 11.59 1.23
CA ALA A 120 23.53 11.01 1.67
C ALA A 120 24.35 10.47 0.47
N LYS A 121 23.70 9.79 -0.47
CA LYS A 121 24.34 9.29 -1.70
C LYS A 121 24.82 10.41 -2.64
N VAL A 122 24.10 11.52 -2.70
CA VAL A 122 24.48 12.69 -3.51
C VAL A 122 25.61 13.46 -2.83
N ASN A 123 25.49 13.77 -1.54
CA ASN A 123 26.51 14.51 -0.79
C ASN A 123 27.81 13.72 -0.60
N GLY A 124 27.75 12.38 -0.60
CA GLY A 124 28.95 11.53 -0.62
C GLY A 124 29.61 11.39 -1.99
N LYS A 125 28.95 11.88 -3.06
CA LYS A 125 29.52 11.97 -4.41
C LYS A 125 29.91 13.43 -4.67
N ASN A 126 31.09 13.83 -4.21
CA ASN A 126 31.75 14.98 -4.80
C ASN A 126 31.98 14.66 -6.27
N PHE A 127 31.17 15.25 -7.15
CA PHE A 127 31.49 15.32 -8.58
C PHE A 127 32.63 16.34 -8.72
N GLY A 128 33.84 15.89 -8.42
CA GLY A 128 35.08 16.60 -8.77
C GLY A 128 35.34 16.50 -10.26
#